data_AF-A0A929ERM0-F1
#
_entry.id   AF-A0A929ERM0-F1
#
_cell.length_a   1.000
_cell.length_b   1.000
_cell.length_c   1.000
_cell.angle_alpha   90.00
_cell.angle_beta   90.00
_cell.angle_gamma   90.00
#
_symmetry.space_group_name_H-M   'P 1'
#
loop_
_entity.id
_entity.type
_entity.pdbx_description
1 polymer ?
#
loop_
_entity_poly.entity_id
_entity_poly.type
_entity_poly.pdbx_seq_one_letter_code
_entity_poly.pdbx_strand_id
1 'polypeptide(L)'
;MKERPKTGAFLIIAIAFLCVYLVKSYYITPGTLSPETKALSQKSNQPNAAGERLVYGLKIDINIATASELKLLAGIGSVLAARIVEERLVSGGFKSINDLERVKGLSPKRVKALAPYIMVAR
;
A
#
# COMPACT_ATOMS: atom_id res chain seq x y z
N MET A 1 -26.91 16.05 -42.04
CA MET A 1 -26.90 16.89 -40.81
C MET A 1 -25.90 16.29 -39.83
N LYS A 2 -24.81 16.99 -39.57
CA LYS A 2 -23.67 16.52 -38.78
C LYS A 2 -23.95 16.86 -37.31
N GLU A 3 -24.27 15.86 -36.50
CA GLU A 3 -24.50 16.04 -35.07
C GLU A 3 -23.25 16.67 -34.44
N ARG A 4 -23.39 17.87 -33.89
CA ARG A 4 -22.29 18.54 -33.18
C ARG A 4 -22.10 17.78 -31.86
N PRO A 5 -20.90 17.23 -31.57
CA PRO A 5 -20.68 16.49 -30.33
C PRO A 5 -20.85 17.43 -29.13
N LYS A 6 -21.53 16.94 -28.09
CA LYS A 6 -21.82 17.62 -26.81
C LYS A 6 -20.51 17.99 -26.10
N THR A 7 -19.95 19.14 -26.46
CA THR A 7 -18.69 19.70 -25.98
C THR A 7 -18.61 19.83 -24.44
N GLY A 8 -19.74 19.87 -23.74
CA GLY A 8 -19.78 19.91 -22.28
C GLY A 8 -19.39 18.59 -21.57
N ALA A 9 -19.68 17.42 -22.15
CA ALA A 9 -19.37 16.14 -21.50
C ALA A 9 -17.87 15.81 -21.49
N PHE A 10 -17.16 16.21 -22.55
CA PHE A 10 -15.70 16.08 -22.64
C PHE A 10 -14.99 17.01 -21.64
N LEU A 11 -15.54 18.20 -21.37
CA LEU A 11 -14.98 19.14 -20.40
C LEU A 11 -15.07 18.60 -18.97
N ILE A 12 -16.18 17.96 -18.59
CA ILE A 12 -16.36 17.40 -17.24
C ILE A 12 -15.44 16.19 -17.02
N ILE A 13 -15.30 15.31 -18.02
CA ILE A 13 -14.38 14.17 -17.95
C ILE A 13 -12.93 14.67 -17.89
N ALA A 14 -12.57 15.69 -18.68
CA ALA A 14 -11.24 16.30 -18.64
C ALA A 14 -10.94 16.95 -17.27
N ILE A 15 -11.92 17.63 -16.67
CA ILE A 15 -11.78 18.23 -15.33
C ILE A 15 -11.68 17.17 -14.24
N ALA A 16 -12.45 16.08 -14.32
CA ALA A 16 -12.36 15.00 -13.35
C ALA A 16 -11.01 14.27 -13.43
N PHE A 17 -10.51 13.99 -14.65
CA PHE A 17 -9.17 13.44 -14.85
C PHE A 17 -8.08 14.42 -14.43
N LEU A 18 -8.24 15.73 -14.69
CA LEU A 18 -7.33 16.78 -14.24
C LEU A 18 -7.32 16.89 -12.71
N CYS A 19 -8.47 16.87 -12.05
CA CYS A 19 -8.58 16.91 -10.59
C CYS A 19 -7.95 15.67 -9.95
N VAL A 20 -8.22 14.47 -10.48
CA VAL A 20 -7.57 13.23 -10.01
C VAL A 20 -6.06 13.27 -10.25
N TYR A 21 -5.61 13.84 -11.38
CA TYR A 21 -4.19 14.02 -11.69
C TYR A 21 -3.51 15.07 -10.80
N LEU A 22 -4.17 16.19 -10.50
CA LEU A 22 -3.67 17.26 -9.63
C LEU A 22 -3.60 16.80 -8.17
N VAL A 23 -4.61 16.06 -7.69
CA VAL A 23 -4.59 15.42 -6.37
C VAL A 23 -3.42 14.45 -6.28
N LYS A 24 -3.26 13.55 -7.27
CA LYS A 24 -2.16 12.60 -7.31
C LYS A 24 -0.78 13.29 -7.37
N SER A 25 -0.66 14.43 -8.07
CA SER A 25 0.55 15.27 -8.10
C SER A 25 0.82 15.98 -6.77
N TYR A 26 -0.21 16.50 -6.11
CA TYR A 26 -0.08 17.12 -4.78
C TYR A 26 0.42 16.11 -3.71
N TYR A 27 0.04 14.84 -3.85
CA TYR A 27 0.46 13.77 -2.93
C TYR A 27 1.71 12.99 -3.40
N ILE A 28 2.32 13.37 -4.54
CA ILE A 28 3.50 12.71 -5.15
C ILE A 28 4.33 13.83 -5.83
N THR A 29 5.28 14.56 -5.23
CA THR A 29 6.52 14.26 -4.45
C THR A 29 7.29 15.62 -4.40
N PRO A 30 8.54 15.78 -3.88
CA PRO A 30 9.24 15.17 -2.74
C PRO A 30 9.70 16.24 -1.72
N GLY A 31 9.89 15.86 -0.45
CA GLY A 31 10.69 16.68 0.46
C GLY A 31 12.14 16.75 -0.02
N THR A 32 12.52 17.83 -0.69
CA THR A 32 13.91 18.13 -1.09
C THR A 32 14.65 18.78 0.07
N LEU A 33 15.49 17.97 0.71
CA LEU A 33 16.89 18.26 1.07
C LEU A 33 17.23 19.73 1.35
N SER A 34 17.10 20.11 2.62
CA SER A 34 17.90 21.17 3.22
C SER A 34 19.38 20.77 3.24
N PRO A 35 20.33 21.65 2.84
CA PRO A 35 21.74 21.31 2.73
C PRO A 35 22.49 21.43 4.07
N GLU A 36 21.94 20.95 5.19
CA GLU A 36 22.68 20.86 6.45
C GLU A 36 22.23 19.64 7.27
N THR A 37 22.88 18.49 7.05
CA THR A 37 23.38 17.58 8.11
C THR A 37 24.11 16.42 7.44
N LYS A 38 25.36 16.68 7.04
CA LYS A 38 26.35 15.64 6.70
C LYS A 38 27.07 15.10 7.95
N ALA A 39 26.48 15.26 9.15
CA ALA A 39 27.06 14.83 10.41
C ALA A 39 25.93 14.31 11.33
N LEU A 40 26.09 13.08 11.82
CA LEU A 40 25.12 12.25 12.57
C LEU A 40 24.07 11.60 11.64
N SER A 41 24.38 10.52 10.92
CA SER A 41 24.59 9.20 11.53
C SER A 41 23.67 8.95 12.74
N GLN A 42 22.36 9.02 12.53
CA GLN A 42 21.42 8.14 13.21
C GLN A 42 21.08 7.05 12.19
N LYS A 43 21.93 6.02 12.03
CA LYS A 43 21.74 4.76 12.76
C LYS A 43 20.45 4.80 13.59
N SER A 44 19.33 4.62 12.90
CA SER A 44 18.10 4.12 13.52
C SER A 44 18.45 2.78 14.15
N ASN A 45 18.91 2.83 15.39
CA ASN A 45 18.86 1.74 16.37
C ASN A 45 17.41 1.58 16.85
N GLN A 46 16.41 1.62 15.95
CA GLN A 46 15.30 0.70 16.15
C GLN A 46 15.84 -0.64 15.70
N PRO A 47 15.84 -1.67 16.57
CA PRO A 47 16.00 -3.03 16.09
C PRO A 47 15.06 -3.18 14.90
N ASN A 48 15.51 -3.82 13.82
CA ASN A 48 14.69 -4.02 12.64
C ASN A 48 13.55 -4.96 13.04
N ALA A 49 12.55 -4.41 13.75
CA ALA A 49 11.64 -5.17 14.59
C ALA A 49 10.85 -6.13 13.73
N ALA A 50 10.66 -5.86 12.44
CA ALA A 50 10.03 -6.74 11.49
C ALA A 50 10.90 -7.94 11.05
N GLY A 51 12.18 -7.69 10.74
CA GLY A 51 13.13 -8.75 10.43
C GLY A 51 13.35 -9.64 11.65
N GLU A 52 13.53 -9.02 12.81
CA GLU A 52 13.59 -9.71 14.10
C GLU A 52 12.27 -10.41 14.45
N ARG A 53 11.11 -9.80 14.20
CA ARG A 53 9.79 -10.43 14.42
C ARG A 53 9.67 -11.73 13.65
N LEU A 54 9.98 -11.73 12.36
CA LEU A 54 9.96 -12.96 11.57
C LEU A 54 10.98 -14.00 12.07
N VAL A 55 12.15 -13.55 12.53
CA VAL A 55 13.18 -14.42 13.14
C VAL A 55 12.70 -15.02 14.47
N TYR A 56 11.92 -14.28 15.25
CA TYR A 56 11.29 -14.74 16.50
C TYR A 56 9.94 -15.45 16.28
N GLY A 57 9.54 -15.71 15.02
CA GLY A 57 8.24 -16.35 14.71
C GLY A 57 7.02 -15.48 15.05
N LEU A 58 7.22 -14.18 15.26
CA LEU A 58 6.16 -13.21 15.47
C LEU A 58 5.44 -12.93 14.15
N LYS A 59 4.12 -13.07 14.19
CA LYS A 59 3.26 -12.81 13.04
C LYS A 59 3.23 -11.32 12.69
N ILE A 60 3.06 -11.02 11.41
CA ILE A 60 2.90 -9.67 10.90
C ILE A 60 1.42 -9.29 10.94
N ASP A 61 1.09 -8.17 11.58
CA ASP A 61 -0.27 -7.64 11.53
C ASP A 61 -0.50 -6.86 10.22
N ILE A 62 -1.45 -7.34 9.41
CA ILE A 62 -1.73 -6.83 8.07
C ILE A 62 -2.35 -5.43 8.07
N ASN A 63 -2.99 -5.02 9.17
CA ASN A 63 -3.62 -3.71 9.25
C ASN A 63 -2.59 -2.61 9.49
N ILE A 64 -1.52 -2.88 10.23
CA ILE A 64 -0.47 -1.90 10.55
C ILE A 64 0.79 -2.05 9.69
N ALA A 65 1.02 -3.22 9.09
CA ALA A 65 2.24 -3.50 8.34
C ALA A 65 2.45 -2.51 7.19
N THR A 66 3.70 -2.11 7.00
CA THR A 66 4.16 -1.32 5.87
C THR A 66 4.30 -2.19 4.62
N ALA A 67 4.31 -1.57 3.45
CA ALA A 67 4.52 -2.29 2.20
C ALA A 67 5.86 -3.06 2.17
N SER A 68 6.90 -2.53 2.83
CA SER A 68 8.19 -3.20 2.95
C SER A 68 8.14 -4.44 3.83
N GLU A 69 7.37 -4.40 4.92
CA GLU A 69 7.18 -5.57 5.81
C GLU A 69 6.35 -6.66 5.13
N LEU A 70 5.30 -6.27 4.40
CA LEU A 70 4.49 -7.22 3.63
C LEU A 70 5.32 -7.94 2.56
N LYS A 71 6.32 -7.29 1.96
CA LYS A 71 7.24 -7.90 0.98
C LYS A 71 8.15 -8.98 1.57
N LEU A 72 8.32 -9.04 2.89
CA LEU A 72 9.08 -10.11 3.54
C LEU A 72 8.31 -11.44 3.53
N LEU A 73 7.00 -11.39 3.30
CA LEU A 73 6.16 -12.57 3.20
C LEU A 73 6.39 -13.29 1.87
N ALA A 74 6.58 -14.61 1.94
CA ALA A 74 6.77 -15.44 0.76
C ALA A 74 5.59 -15.30 -0.21
N GLY A 75 5.88 -14.90 -1.45
CA GLY A 75 4.88 -14.72 -2.50
C GLY A 75 4.19 -13.35 -2.52
N ILE A 76 4.58 -12.40 -1.65
CA ILE A 76 4.15 -11.00 -1.71
C ILE A 76 5.26 -10.15 -2.35
N GLY A 77 5.02 -9.72 -3.59
CA GLY A 77 5.86 -8.74 -4.27
C GLY A 77 5.44 -7.30 -3.97
N SER A 78 6.20 -6.33 -4.51
CA SER A 78 5.91 -4.89 -4.39
C SER A 78 4.49 -4.53 -4.83
N VAL A 79 4.01 -5.12 -5.92
CA VAL A 79 2.66 -4.88 -6.46
C VAL A 79 1.58 -5.38 -5.51
N LEU A 80 1.74 -6.57 -4.93
CA LEU A 80 0.77 -7.13 -4.00
C LEU A 80 0.77 -6.38 -2.67
N ALA A 81 1.96 -6.05 -2.16
CA ALA A 81 2.08 -5.25 -0.94
C ALA A 81 1.38 -3.89 -1.07
N ALA A 82 1.57 -3.20 -2.21
CA ALA A 82 0.87 -1.94 -2.48
C ALA A 82 -0.65 -2.12 -2.50
N ARG A 83 -1.16 -3.18 -3.15
CA ARG A 83 -2.61 -3.47 -3.18
C ARG A 83 -3.19 -3.82 -1.82
N ILE A 84 -2.46 -4.53 -0.96
CA ILE A 84 -2.91 -4.81 0.41
C ILE A 84 -3.06 -3.50 1.19
N VAL A 85 -2.09 -2.59 1.04
CA VAL A 85 -2.12 -1.26 1.66
C VAL A 85 -3.26 -0.40 1.10
N GLU A 86 -3.53 -0.46 -0.20
CA GLU A 86 -4.66 0.22 -0.83
C GLU A 86 -5.99 -0.34 -0.31
N GLU A 87 -6.13 -1.66 -0.26
CA GLU A 87 -7.38 -2.29 0.17
C GLU A 87 -7.74 -1.99 1.61
N ARG A 88 -6.77 -1.94 2.54
CA ARG A 88 -7.09 -1.53 3.92
C ARG A 88 -7.60 -0.08 3.99
N LEU A 89 -7.16 0.81 3.09
CA LEU A 89 -7.63 2.20 3.07
C LEU A 89 -9.05 2.29 2.52
N VAL A 90 -9.37 1.52 1.49
CA VAL A 90 -10.70 1.51 0.87
C VAL A 90 -11.72 0.76 1.74
N SER A 91 -11.34 -0.39 2.29
CA SER A 91 -12.21 -1.27 3.06
C SER A 91 -12.32 -0.89 4.55
N GLY A 92 -11.50 0.06 5.03
CA GLY A 92 -11.41 0.39 6.46
C GLY A 92 -10.70 -0.68 7.30
N GLY A 93 -9.78 -1.43 6.69
CA GLY A 93 -9.02 -2.51 7.30
C GLY A 93 -9.56 -3.92 7.01
N PHE A 94 -8.79 -4.91 7.43
CA PHE A 94 -9.15 -6.32 7.38
C PHE A 94 -9.66 -6.77 8.76
N LYS A 95 -10.79 -7.48 8.79
CA LYS A 95 -11.38 -8.05 10.01
C LYS A 95 -10.91 -9.48 10.25
N SER A 96 -10.49 -10.16 9.20
CA SER A 96 -10.03 -11.54 9.24
C SER A 96 -8.93 -11.78 8.21
N ILE A 97 -8.18 -12.88 8.34
CA ILE A 97 -7.18 -13.27 7.33
C ILE A 97 -7.86 -13.57 5.98
N ASN A 98 -9.07 -14.14 6.00
CA ASN A 98 -9.81 -14.48 4.77
C ASN A 98 -10.20 -13.22 3.96
N ASP A 99 -10.25 -12.06 4.60
CA ASP A 99 -10.56 -10.79 3.93
C ASP A 99 -9.49 -10.40 2.90
N LEU A 100 -8.27 -10.93 3.02
CA LEU A 100 -7.21 -10.74 2.03
C LEU A 100 -7.55 -11.32 0.65
N GLU A 101 -8.54 -12.22 0.55
CA GLU A 101 -9.03 -12.72 -0.74
C GLU A 101 -9.69 -11.63 -1.60
N ARG A 102 -10.11 -10.51 -0.99
CA ARG A 102 -10.60 -9.34 -1.72
C ARG A 102 -9.50 -8.64 -2.52
N VAL A 103 -8.24 -8.82 -2.13
CA VAL A 103 -7.09 -8.19 -2.79
C VAL A 103 -6.85 -8.84 -4.15
N LYS A 104 -7.05 -8.07 -5.22
CA LYS A 104 -6.85 -8.54 -6.60
C LYS A 104 -5.45 -9.12 -6.81
N GLY A 105 -5.38 -10.39 -7.22
CA GLY A 105 -4.12 -11.12 -7.48
C GLY A 105 -3.60 -11.94 -6.29
N LEU A 106 -4.32 -11.94 -5.18
CA LEU A 106 -4.12 -12.85 -4.07
C LEU A 106 -5.12 -14.00 -4.19
N SER A 107 -4.65 -15.22 -4.40
CA SER A 107 -5.51 -16.40 -4.49
C SER A 107 -5.74 -17.01 -3.11
N PRO A 108 -6.86 -17.74 -2.89
CA PRO A 108 -7.13 -18.43 -1.62
C PRO A 108 -5.98 -19.34 -1.17
N LYS A 109 -5.33 -20.00 -2.15
CA LYS A 109 -4.13 -20.82 -1.91
C LYS A 109 -2.97 -20.02 -1.30
N ARG A 110 -2.76 -18.78 -1.78
CA ARG A 110 -1.73 -17.88 -1.24
C ARG A 110 -2.11 -17.36 0.14
N VAL A 111 -3.36 -16.97 0.34
CA VAL A 111 -3.86 -16.53 1.66
C VAL A 111 -3.63 -17.63 2.71
N LYS A 112 -3.96 -18.87 2.38
CA LYS A 112 -3.71 -20.03 3.26
C LYS A 112 -2.23 -20.26 3.55
N ALA A 113 -1.35 -20.03 2.58
CA ALA A 113 0.10 -20.13 2.77
C ALA A 113 0.66 -19.00 3.67
N LEU A 114 0.01 -17.83 3.65
CA LEU A 114 0.39 -16.67 4.45
C LEU A 114 -0.15 -16.72 5.88
N ALA A 115 -1.30 -17.37 6.10
CA ALA A 115 -1.99 -17.49 7.39
C ALA A 115 -1.09 -17.80 8.62
N PRO A 116 -0.05 -18.65 8.56
CA PRO A 116 0.84 -18.86 9.70
C PRO A 116 1.73 -17.66 10.04
N TYR A 117 2.03 -16.79 9.09
CA TYR A 117 2.96 -15.65 9.22
C TYR A 117 2.27 -14.32 9.47
N ILE A 118 0.94 -14.27 9.35
CA ILE A 118 0.16 -13.05 9.45
C ILE A 118 -0.92 -13.15 10.53
N MET A 119 -1.31 -12.00 11.04
CA MET A 119 -2.42 -11.84 11.97
C MET A 119 -3.21 -10.60 11.65
N VAL A 120 -4.37 -10.49 12.28
CA VAL A 120 -5.18 -9.28 12.35
C VAL A 120 -5.27 -8.95 13.82
N ALA A 121 -4.62 -7.87 14.25
CA ALA A 121 -4.82 -7.38 15.61
C ALA A 121 -6.24 -6.79 15.72
N ARG A 122 -6.86 -7.01 16.88
CA ARG A 122 -8.22 -6.54 17.17
C ARG A 122 -8.20 -5.13 17.72
#